data_AF-A0A0R2JK24-F1
#
_entry.id   AF-A0A0R2JK24-F1
#
_cell.length_a   1.000
_cell.length_b   1.000
_cell.length_c   1.000
_cell.angle_alpha   90.00
_cell.angle_beta   90.00
_cell.angle_gamma   90.00
#
_symmetry.space_group_name_H-M   'P 1'
#
loop_
_entity.id
_entity.type
_entity.pdbx_description
1 polymer ?
#
loop_
_entity_poly.entity_id
_entity_poly.type
_entity_poly.pdbx_seq_one_letter_code
_entity_poly.pdbx_strand_id
1 'polypeptide(L)'
;MAEEKHNVFTEMLAFRKAFDQPKKDGKNPQFQSDYVTLDAIYTAIDKAIKENDIQLTYTQYTETNEQGMEYIFTEIMTTDETKVYRGSAIISARQVRGQGWQTALDPQANGSGQTYARRYSLAMVFGIASEIDDDGNLAQPKDADVEEAHQQNKKPSNPLNSKFGVLKNKIVNNLNIDEQTFFNQMSTGLNMPIHDFYAFAKLDDQTKQNVLNWLGGQVK
;
A
#
# COMPACT_ATOMS: atom_id res chain seq x y z
N MET A 1 28.18 45.75 -13.89
CA MET A 1 28.11 44.74 -12.82
C MET A 1 27.58 43.47 -13.47
N ALA A 2 28.23 42.32 -13.29
CA ALA A 2 27.67 41.07 -13.79
C ALA A 2 26.41 40.76 -12.97
N GLU A 3 25.30 40.51 -13.65
CA GLU A 3 24.05 40.08 -13.02
C GLU A 3 24.29 38.71 -12.36
N GLU A 4 23.94 38.59 -11.08
CA GLU A 4 24.06 37.34 -10.35
C GLU A 4 23.05 36.34 -10.91
N LYS A 5 23.52 35.22 -11.47
CA LYS A 5 22.66 34.20 -12.07
C LYS A 5 22.08 33.29 -10.99
N HIS A 6 20.76 33.31 -10.86
CA HIS A 6 19.98 32.46 -9.97
C HIS A 6 19.52 31.22 -10.73
N ASN A 7 20.42 30.30 -11.06
CA ASN A 7 19.99 29.03 -11.66
C ASN A 7 19.35 28.10 -10.60
N VAL A 8 18.56 27.12 -11.05
CA VAL A 8 17.81 26.22 -10.16
C VAL A 8 18.74 25.47 -9.20
N PHE A 9 19.94 25.08 -9.64
CA PHE A 9 20.88 24.36 -8.78
C PHE A 9 21.38 25.21 -7.61
N THR A 10 21.78 26.46 -7.88
CA THR A 10 22.25 27.40 -6.84
C THR A 10 21.16 27.68 -5.81
N GLU A 11 19.93 27.95 -6.27
CA GLU A 11 18.81 28.24 -5.37
C GLU A 11 18.35 27.00 -4.58
N MET A 12 18.35 25.82 -5.21
CA MET A 12 18.08 24.57 -4.49
C MET A 12 19.17 24.26 -3.46
N LEU A 13 20.43 24.65 -3.69
CA LEU A 13 21.49 24.52 -2.70
C LEU A 13 21.26 25.46 -1.51
N ALA A 14 20.84 26.71 -1.75
CA ALA A 14 20.45 27.64 -0.70
C ALA A 14 19.26 27.10 0.11
N PHE A 15 18.24 26.61 -0.59
CA PHE A 15 17.08 25.94 0.01
C PHE A 15 17.49 24.80 0.92
N ARG A 16 18.35 23.88 0.48
CA ARG A 16 18.78 22.74 1.29
C ARG A 16 19.51 23.12 2.57
N LYS A 17 20.19 24.27 2.61
CA LYS A 17 20.84 24.78 3.84
C LYS A 17 19.84 25.34 4.84
N ALA A 18 18.76 25.94 4.34
CA ALA A 18 17.72 26.58 5.12
C ALA A 18 16.55 25.65 5.50
N PHE A 19 16.37 24.54 4.78
CA PHE A 19 15.19 23.71 4.88
C PHE A 19 15.17 22.83 6.13
N ASP A 20 14.17 23.04 6.97
CA ASP A 20 13.82 22.17 8.08
C ASP A 20 12.80 21.12 7.63
N GLN A 21 13.03 19.86 8.00
CA GLN A 21 12.06 18.79 7.73
C GLN A 21 10.74 19.06 8.50
N PRO A 22 9.59 19.01 7.82
CA PRO A 22 8.29 19.12 8.49
C PRO A 22 8.05 17.94 9.43
N LYS A 23 7.33 18.21 10.53
CA LYS A 23 6.88 17.16 11.45
C LYS A 23 5.76 16.35 10.79
N LYS A 24 5.73 15.06 11.12
CA LYS A 24 4.60 14.20 10.80
C LYS A 24 3.41 14.60 11.69
N ASP A 25 2.36 15.08 11.07
CA ASP A 25 1.16 15.65 11.69
C ASP A 25 -0.13 14.93 11.24
N GLY A 26 -0.04 14.07 10.22
CA GLY A 26 -1.10 13.20 9.76
C GLY A 26 -0.98 11.79 10.35
N LYS A 27 -2.13 11.13 10.53
CA LYS A 27 -2.23 9.73 10.93
C LYS A 27 -2.88 8.93 9.82
N ASN A 28 -2.29 7.80 9.45
CA ASN A 28 -2.88 6.84 8.54
C ASN A 28 -3.44 5.64 9.35
N PRO A 29 -4.76 5.57 9.58
CA PRO A 29 -5.35 4.48 10.37
C PRO A 29 -5.13 3.10 9.76
N GLN A 30 -4.94 3.02 8.44
CA GLN A 30 -4.83 1.76 7.70
C GLN A 30 -3.47 1.10 7.92
N PHE A 31 -2.41 1.89 7.96
CA PHE A 31 -1.03 1.40 8.14
C PHE A 31 -0.47 1.68 9.54
N GLN A 32 -1.30 2.27 10.42
CA GLN A 32 -0.91 2.70 11.77
C GLN A 32 0.37 3.55 11.76
N SER A 33 0.55 4.33 10.70
CA SER A 33 1.74 5.13 10.46
C SER A 33 1.42 6.63 10.49
N ASP A 34 2.45 7.41 10.75
CA ASP A 34 2.37 8.86 10.74
C ASP A 34 2.95 9.40 9.43
N TYR A 35 2.36 10.48 8.92
CA TYR A 35 2.78 11.11 7.68
C TYR A 35 2.79 12.63 7.81
N VAL A 36 3.48 13.31 6.89
CA VAL A 36 3.46 14.77 6.76
C VAL A 36 2.29 15.20 5.87
N THR A 37 1.40 16.04 6.36
CA THR A 37 0.28 16.55 5.56
C THR A 37 0.75 17.44 4.40
N LEU A 38 -0.10 17.59 3.38
CA LEU A 38 0.22 18.48 2.26
C LEU A 38 0.42 19.93 2.71
N ASP A 39 -0.33 20.38 3.72
CA ASP A 39 -0.23 21.72 4.30
C ASP A 39 1.10 21.93 5.03
N ALA A 40 1.56 20.93 5.80
CA ALA A 40 2.86 20.95 6.45
C ALA A 40 4.02 21.00 5.44
N ILE A 41 3.89 20.33 4.30
CA ILE A 41 4.86 20.40 3.19
C ILE A 41 4.92 21.81 2.61
N TYR A 42 3.78 22.39 2.25
CA TYR A 42 3.71 23.75 1.71
C TYR A 42 4.30 24.75 2.69
N THR A 43 3.92 24.66 3.97
CA THR A 43 4.43 25.53 5.01
C THR A 43 5.95 25.44 5.15
N ALA A 44 6.53 24.22 5.15
CA ALA A 44 7.97 24.05 5.30
C ALA A 44 8.75 24.60 4.10
N ILE A 45 8.27 24.35 2.87
CA ILE A 45 8.91 24.86 1.65
C ILE A 45 8.84 26.39 1.62
N ASP A 46 7.65 26.96 1.85
CA ASP A 46 7.43 28.41 1.84
C ASP A 46 8.25 29.12 2.90
N LYS A 47 8.33 28.54 4.10
CA LYS A 47 9.13 29.08 5.20
C LYS A 47 10.61 29.16 4.79
N ALA A 48 11.16 28.06 4.27
CA ALA A 48 12.55 28.02 3.84
C ALA A 48 12.85 29.08 2.77
N ILE A 49 11.97 29.22 1.77
CA ILE A 49 12.13 30.19 0.68
C ILE A 49 12.03 31.63 1.21
N LYS A 50 10.95 31.97 1.91
CA LYS A 50 10.63 33.35 2.30
C LYS A 50 11.55 33.90 3.39
N GLU A 51 11.96 33.07 4.34
CA GLU A 51 12.80 33.52 5.47
C GLU A 51 14.29 33.65 5.09
N ASN A 52 14.71 33.13 3.93
CA ASN A 52 16.11 33.06 3.51
C ASN A 52 16.40 33.73 2.16
N ASP A 53 15.45 34.53 1.65
CA ASP A 53 15.59 35.30 0.39
C ASP A 53 16.01 34.44 -0.81
N ILE A 54 15.45 33.24 -0.91
CA ILE A 54 15.76 32.29 -1.98
C ILE A 54 14.94 32.64 -3.22
N GLN A 55 15.60 32.80 -4.35
CA GLN A 55 15.02 33.25 -5.61
C GLN A 55 14.42 32.09 -6.41
N LEU A 56 13.63 31.27 -5.73
CA LEU A 56 13.02 30.05 -6.27
C LEU A 56 11.51 30.05 -5.99
N THR A 57 10.75 29.61 -6.98
CA THR A 57 9.32 29.32 -6.85
C THR A 57 9.00 27.99 -7.51
N TYR A 58 7.81 27.47 -7.25
CA TYR A 58 7.35 26.23 -7.87
C TYR A 58 5.85 26.25 -8.17
N THR A 59 5.45 25.44 -9.13
CA THR A 59 4.04 25.14 -9.39
C THR A 59 3.85 23.65 -9.64
N GLN A 60 2.63 23.17 -9.44
CA GLN A 60 2.23 21.82 -9.78
C GLN A 60 1.02 21.83 -10.69
N TYR A 61 1.08 21.00 -11.72
CA TYR A 61 -0.03 20.78 -12.63
C TYR A 61 -0.14 19.29 -12.98
N THR A 62 -1.23 18.92 -13.62
CA THR A 62 -1.51 17.54 -14.00
C THR A 62 -1.44 17.41 -15.51
N GLU A 63 -0.77 16.37 -16.00
CA GLU A 63 -0.87 15.94 -17.39
C GLU A 63 -1.29 14.48 -17.47
N THR A 64 -2.01 14.15 -18.54
CA THR A 64 -2.41 12.79 -18.87
C THR A 64 -1.49 12.25 -19.95
N ASN A 65 -0.91 11.07 -19.74
CA ASN A 65 -0.11 10.41 -20.76
C ASN A 65 -0.98 9.75 -21.85
N GLU A 66 -0.34 9.22 -22.89
CA GLU A 66 -1.03 8.53 -24.02
C GLU A 66 -1.88 7.33 -23.59
N GLN A 67 -1.61 6.76 -22.41
CA GLN A 67 -2.34 5.62 -21.83
C GLN A 67 -3.52 6.05 -20.95
N GLY A 68 -3.81 7.36 -20.86
CA GLY A 68 -4.88 7.90 -20.03
C GLY A 68 -4.51 8.01 -18.54
N MET A 69 -3.25 7.80 -18.15
CA MET A 69 -2.81 7.92 -16.77
C MET A 69 -2.38 9.35 -16.46
N GLU A 70 -2.94 9.91 -15.39
CA GLU A 70 -2.65 11.26 -14.92
C GLU A 70 -1.43 11.28 -13.98
N TYR A 71 -0.55 12.26 -14.14
CA TYR A 71 0.63 12.48 -13.31
C TYR A 71 0.71 13.92 -12.85
N ILE A 72 1.22 14.11 -11.64
CA ILE A 72 1.62 15.45 -11.18
C ILE A 72 2.97 15.79 -11.79
N PHE A 73 3.09 16.99 -12.35
CA PHE A 73 4.35 17.61 -12.74
C PHE A 73 4.65 18.74 -11.79
N THR A 74 5.90 18.85 -11.36
CA THR A 74 6.38 19.95 -10.51
C THR A 74 7.41 20.75 -11.29
N GLU A 75 7.09 22.01 -11.54
CA GLU A 75 8.01 22.97 -12.13
C GLU A 75 8.71 23.74 -11.03
N ILE A 76 10.04 23.73 -11.05
CA ILE A 76 10.88 24.59 -10.23
C ILE A 76 11.41 25.71 -11.11
N MET A 77 11.15 26.94 -10.71
CA MET A 77 11.42 28.14 -11.50
C MET A 77 12.27 29.12 -10.71
N THR A 78 13.19 29.74 -11.41
CA THR A 78 13.98 30.89 -10.99
C THR A 78 13.82 31.98 -12.07
N THR A 79 14.48 33.12 -11.90
CA THR A 79 14.51 34.15 -12.95
C THR A 79 15.23 33.69 -14.22
N ASP A 80 16.16 32.74 -14.11
CA ASP A 80 17.05 32.33 -15.20
C ASP A 80 16.74 30.94 -15.79
N GLU A 81 16.04 30.10 -15.04
CA GLU A 81 15.88 28.69 -15.38
C GLU A 81 14.58 28.08 -14.83
N THR A 82 13.98 27.21 -15.64
CA THR A 82 12.88 26.32 -15.24
C THR A 82 13.32 24.86 -15.39
N LYS A 83 13.04 24.04 -14.37
CA LYS A 83 13.18 22.58 -14.41
C LYS A 83 11.84 21.92 -14.14
N VAL A 84 11.50 20.93 -14.96
CA VAL A 84 10.26 20.17 -14.82
C VAL A 84 10.57 18.77 -14.33
N TYR A 85 9.87 18.34 -13.28
CA TYR A 85 9.98 17.00 -12.71
C TYR A 85 8.64 16.29 -12.80
N ARG A 86 8.63 15.14 -13.45
CA ARG A 86 7.49 14.24 -13.41
C ARG A 86 7.43 13.57 -12.04
N GLY A 87 6.30 13.75 -11.38
CA GLY A 87 6.01 13.22 -10.07
C GLY A 87 5.18 11.94 -10.10
N SER A 88 4.41 11.74 -9.04
CA SER A 88 3.59 10.54 -8.83
C SER A 88 2.38 10.51 -9.75
N ALA A 89 1.98 9.30 -10.14
CA ALA A 89 0.70 9.04 -10.78
C ALA A 89 -0.45 9.36 -9.81
N ILE A 90 -1.57 9.87 -10.34
CA ILE A 90 -2.80 10.06 -9.59
C ILE A 90 -3.59 8.75 -9.64
N ILE A 91 -3.74 8.12 -8.49
CA ILE A 91 -4.55 6.91 -8.34
C ILE A 91 -5.80 7.29 -7.56
N SER A 92 -6.94 7.34 -8.25
CA SER A 92 -8.24 7.58 -7.63
C SER A 92 -8.82 6.24 -7.21
N ALA A 93 -8.77 5.94 -5.91
CA ALA A 93 -9.25 4.69 -5.36
C ALA A 93 -10.04 4.90 -4.07
N ARG A 94 -10.97 3.99 -3.80
CA ARG A 94 -11.68 3.91 -2.53
C ARG A 94 -11.69 2.48 -2.03
N GLN A 95 -11.73 2.34 -0.71
CA GLN A 95 -11.90 1.03 -0.10
C GLN A 95 -13.39 0.65 -0.12
N VAL A 96 -13.71 -0.48 -0.75
CA VAL A 96 -15.05 -1.05 -0.77
C VAL A 96 -15.10 -2.19 0.25
N ARG A 97 -16.09 -2.13 1.15
CA ARG A 97 -16.23 -3.11 2.24
C ARG A 97 -16.31 -4.53 1.68
N GLY A 98 -15.35 -5.37 2.08
CA GLY A 98 -15.28 -6.77 1.64
C GLY A 98 -14.70 -7.00 0.24
N GLN A 99 -14.26 -5.95 -0.45
CA GLN A 99 -13.70 -6.04 -1.81
C GLN A 99 -12.36 -5.31 -1.98
N GLY A 100 -11.83 -4.71 -0.92
CA GLY A 100 -10.52 -4.04 -0.95
C GLY A 100 -10.56 -2.69 -1.68
N TRP A 101 -9.39 -2.25 -2.14
CA TRP A 101 -9.24 -1.01 -2.91
C TRP A 101 -9.73 -1.20 -4.33
N GLN A 102 -10.59 -0.30 -4.78
CA GLN A 102 -11.07 -0.27 -6.16
C GLN A 102 -10.91 1.13 -6.72
N THR A 103 -10.64 1.19 -8.02
CA THR A 103 -10.69 2.43 -8.79
C THR A 103 -12.03 3.11 -8.58
N ALA A 104 -12.01 4.40 -8.27
CA ALA A 104 -13.20 5.21 -8.07
C ALA A 104 -13.04 6.54 -8.78
N LEU A 105 -14.07 6.92 -9.53
CA LEU A 105 -14.09 8.14 -10.35
C LEU A 105 -14.97 9.24 -9.72
N ASP A 106 -15.41 9.06 -8.47
CA ASP A 106 -16.14 10.10 -7.77
C ASP A 106 -15.21 11.25 -7.36
N PRO A 107 -15.75 12.48 -7.20
CA PRO A 107 -14.94 13.66 -6.89
C PRO A 107 -14.10 13.52 -5.61
N GLN A 108 -14.56 12.75 -4.62
CA GLN A 108 -13.82 12.57 -3.36
C GLN A 108 -12.61 11.66 -3.55
N ALA A 109 -12.78 10.54 -4.28
CA ALA A 109 -11.69 9.64 -4.61
C ALA A 109 -10.63 10.34 -5.46
N ASN A 110 -11.06 11.15 -6.45
CA ASN A 110 -10.15 11.94 -7.26
C ASN A 110 -9.41 12.99 -6.42
N GLY A 111 -10.13 13.78 -5.60
CA GLY A 111 -9.50 14.76 -4.72
C GLY A 111 -8.49 14.14 -3.77
N SER A 112 -8.80 12.98 -3.19
CA SER A 112 -7.87 12.25 -2.30
C SER A 112 -6.62 11.76 -3.05
N GLY A 113 -6.79 11.22 -4.26
CA GLY A 113 -5.69 10.79 -5.12
C GLY A 113 -4.78 11.96 -5.54
N GLN A 114 -5.37 13.11 -5.87
CA GLN A 114 -4.64 14.34 -6.20
C GLN A 114 -3.82 14.85 -5.01
N THR A 115 -4.42 14.92 -3.82
CA THR A 115 -3.72 15.33 -2.60
C THR A 115 -2.53 14.41 -2.30
N TYR A 116 -2.72 13.09 -2.45
CA TYR A 116 -1.65 12.12 -2.27
C TYR A 116 -0.54 12.32 -3.31
N ALA A 117 -0.86 12.34 -4.60
CA ALA A 117 0.13 12.49 -5.66
C ALA A 117 0.94 13.78 -5.54
N ARG A 118 0.31 14.91 -5.15
CA ARG A 118 1.00 16.19 -4.92
C ARG A 118 2.00 16.10 -3.79
N ARG A 119 1.61 15.50 -2.66
CA ARG A 119 2.48 15.29 -1.50
C ARG A 119 3.76 14.56 -1.90
N TYR A 120 3.64 13.40 -2.55
CA TYR A 120 4.81 12.61 -2.93
C TYR A 120 5.66 13.31 -3.99
N SER A 121 5.03 14.03 -4.92
CA SER A 121 5.76 14.79 -5.94
C SER A 121 6.62 15.91 -5.35
N LEU A 122 6.10 16.66 -4.38
CA LEU A 122 6.88 17.68 -3.65
C LEU A 122 7.96 17.04 -2.80
N ALA A 123 7.64 15.94 -2.13
CA ALA A 123 8.60 15.22 -1.30
C ALA A 123 9.80 14.72 -2.13
N MET A 124 9.57 14.26 -3.36
CA MET A 124 10.65 13.86 -4.28
C MET A 124 11.54 15.05 -4.67
N VAL A 125 10.96 16.18 -5.06
CA VAL A 125 11.72 17.34 -5.54
C VAL A 125 12.50 18.03 -4.43
N PHE A 126 11.86 18.25 -3.28
CA PHE A 126 12.46 18.96 -2.14
C PHE A 126 13.14 18.03 -1.13
N GLY A 127 13.13 16.71 -1.35
CA GLY A 127 13.68 15.67 -0.48
C GLY A 127 13.13 15.72 0.93
N ILE A 128 11.80 15.60 1.03
CA ILE A 128 11.06 15.58 2.29
C ILE A 128 10.86 14.13 2.71
N ALA A 129 11.19 13.81 3.96
CA ALA A 129 10.88 12.51 4.55
C ALA A 129 9.41 12.48 5.02
N SER A 130 8.50 12.39 4.06
CA SER A 130 7.05 12.56 4.26
C SER A 130 6.37 11.43 5.02
N GLU A 131 6.97 10.24 5.06
CA GLU A 131 6.42 9.05 5.70
C GLU A 131 7.42 8.49 6.73
N ILE A 132 6.98 7.55 7.55
CA ILE A 132 7.91 6.71 8.33
C ILE A 132 8.64 5.82 7.33
N ASP A 133 9.96 5.77 7.43
CA ASP A 133 10.75 4.80 6.68
C ASP A 133 10.41 3.41 7.21
N ASP A 134 9.67 2.66 6.40
CA ASP A 134 9.37 1.27 6.69
C ASP A 134 10.57 0.48 6.20
N ASP A 135 11.54 0.25 7.10
CA ASP A 135 12.74 -0.58 6.90
C ASP A 135 12.36 -2.04 6.62
N GLY A 136 11.66 -2.31 5.51
CA GLY A 136 11.31 -3.60 4.92
C GLY A 136 10.56 -4.61 5.80
N ASN A 137 10.51 -4.43 7.11
CA ASN A 137 10.00 -5.38 8.08
C ASN A 137 8.49 -5.26 8.24
N LEU A 138 7.86 -4.17 7.77
CA LEU A 138 6.40 -4.04 7.69
C LEU A 138 5.89 -4.09 6.23
N ALA A 139 6.76 -3.86 5.22
CA ALA A 139 6.42 -3.93 3.80
C ALA A 139 6.53 -5.35 3.18
N GLN A 140 7.23 -6.29 3.82
CA GLN A 140 7.09 -7.70 3.47
C GLN A 140 5.74 -8.19 4.00
N PRO A 141 4.90 -8.90 3.23
CA PRO A 141 3.92 -9.77 3.85
C PRO A 141 4.71 -10.72 4.75
N LYS A 142 4.57 -10.57 6.08
CA LYS A 142 5.15 -11.50 7.04
C LYS A 142 4.44 -12.83 6.86
N ASP A 143 4.93 -13.64 5.92
CA ASP A 143 4.84 -15.09 6.02
C ASP A 143 5.84 -15.53 7.09
N ALA A 144 5.51 -15.28 8.37
CA ALA A 144 6.05 -16.01 9.52
C ALA A 144 5.32 -15.59 10.81
N ASP A 145 4.76 -16.61 11.46
CA ASP A 145 4.36 -16.69 12.86
C ASP A 145 3.17 -15.85 13.32
N VAL A 146 2.00 -16.33 12.88
CA VAL A 146 0.74 -16.24 13.63
C VAL A 146 0.83 -17.17 14.86
N GLU A 147 1.61 -16.80 15.85
CA GLU A 147 1.38 -17.28 17.22
C GLU A 147 1.17 -16.07 18.15
N GLU A 148 -0.02 -16.10 18.78
CA GLU A 148 -0.41 -15.29 19.93
C GLU A 148 -0.61 -13.79 19.69
N ALA A 149 -1.80 -13.43 19.21
CA ALA A 149 -2.71 -12.53 19.94
C ALA A 149 -3.92 -12.15 19.07
N HIS A 150 -4.93 -13.02 18.95
CA HIS A 150 -6.28 -12.58 18.55
C HIS A 150 -7.34 -13.42 19.25
N GLN A 151 -7.54 -13.12 20.54
CA GLN A 151 -8.88 -13.22 21.11
C GLN A 151 -9.73 -12.08 20.54
N GLN A 152 -10.96 -12.43 20.17
CA GLN A 152 -12.13 -11.55 19.96
C GLN A 152 -12.30 -10.91 18.57
N ASN A 153 -12.85 -11.68 17.63
CA ASN A 153 -14.27 -11.61 17.24
C ASN A 153 -14.52 -12.38 15.93
N LYS A 154 -14.71 -13.70 16.04
CA LYS A 154 -15.22 -14.51 14.92
C LYS A 154 -16.74 -14.63 15.06
N LYS A 155 -17.45 -14.20 14.00
CA LYS A 155 -18.73 -14.81 13.60
C LYS A 155 -18.64 -16.33 13.76
N PRO A 156 -19.71 -17.05 14.13
CA PRO A 156 -19.64 -18.47 14.43
C PRO A 156 -18.97 -19.22 13.28
N SER A 157 -17.71 -19.61 13.50
CA SER A 157 -16.97 -20.47 12.59
C SER A 157 -17.67 -21.81 12.64
N ASN A 158 -18.25 -22.25 11.52
CA ASN A 158 -18.79 -23.60 11.42
C ASN A 158 -17.69 -24.57 11.89
N PRO A 159 -17.95 -25.39 12.94
CA PRO A 159 -16.91 -26.23 13.55
C PRO A 159 -16.26 -27.21 12.56
N LEU A 160 -16.94 -27.52 11.46
CA LEU A 160 -16.44 -28.37 10.38
C LEU A 160 -15.28 -27.72 9.62
N ASN A 161 -15.31 -26.39 9.42
CA ASN A 161 -14.23 -25.66 8.75
C ASN A 161 -12.95 -25.68 9.58
N SER A 162 -13.09 -25.54 10.90
CA SER A 162 -11.96 -25.62 11.83
C SER A 162 -11.38 -27.04 11.88
N LYS A 163 -12.21 -28.08 11.92
CA LYS A 163 -11.76 -29.48 11.88
C LYS A 163 -11.01 -29.83 10.59
N PHE A 164 -11.47 -29.30 9.45
CA PHE A 164 -10.85 -29.54 8.16
C PHE A 164 -9.42 -28.99 8.10
N GLY A 165 -9.22 -27.74 8.53
CA GLY A 165 -7.89 -27.12 8.57
C GLY A 165 -6.91 -27.88 9.46
N VAL A 166 -7.36 -28.34 10.64
CA VAL A 166 -6.51 -29.13 11.56
C VAL A 166 -6.10 -30.47 10.93
N LEU A 167 -7.04 -31.21 10.33
CA LEU A 167 -6.74 -32.51 9.71
C LEU A 167 -5.85 -32.37 8.46
N LYS A 168 -6.11 -31.36 7.63
CA LYS A 168 -5.27 -31.02 6.47
C LYS A 168 -3.83 -30.80 6.92
N ASN A 169 -3.59 -29.88 7.86
CA ASN A 169 -2.25 -29.54 8.30
C ASN A 169 -1.52 -30.75 8.90
N LYS A 170 -2.25 -31.58 9.68
CA LYS A 170 -1.68 -32.81 10.24
C LYS A 170 -1.21 -33.78 9.15
N ILE A 171 -2.01 -34.01 8.10
CA ILE A 171 -1.66 -34.96 7.04
C ILE A 171 -0.54 -34.42 6.14
N VAL A 172 -0.64 -33.15 5.72
CA VAL A 172 0.38 -32.46 4.92
C VAL A 172 1.75 -32.53 5.61
N ASN A 173 1.81 -32.21 6.91
CA ASN A 173 3.05 -32.25 7.69
C ASN A 173 3.55 -33.68 7.92
N ASN A 174 2.65 -34.62 8.25
CA ASN A 174 3.04 -36.02 8.48
C ASN A 174 3.62 -36.69 7.23
N LEU A 175 3.09 -36.35 6.05
CA LEU A 175 3.51 -36.96 4.78
C LEU A 175 4.58 -36.13 4.05
N ASN A 176 4.92 -34.94 4.54
CA ASN A 176 5.83 -33.99 3.89
C ASN A 176 5.50 -33.76 2.40
N ILE A 177 4.22 -33.58 2.10
CA ILE A 177 3.70 -33.32 0.75
C ILE A 177 3.18 -31.88 0.64
N ASP A 178 3.19 -31.31 -0.56
CA ASP A 178 2.59 -30.01 -0.79
C ASP A 178 1.04 -30.06 -0.81
N GLU A 179 0.41 -28.89 -0.66
CA GLU A 179 -1.04 -28.74 -0.61
C GLU A 179 -1.75 -29.19 -1.90
N GLN A 180 -1.13 -28.99 -3.06
CA GLN A 180 -1.71 -29.36 -4.34
C GLN A 180 -1.71 -30.89 -4.50
N THR A 181 -0.63 -31.55 -4.11
CA THR A 181 -0.52 -33.01 -4.05
C THR A 181 -1.54 -33.60 -3.08
N PHE A 182 -1.71 -33.00 -1.90
CA PHE A 182 -2.72 -33.40 -0.92
C PHE A 182 -4.15 -33.29 -1.48
N PHE A 183 -4.52 -32.16 -2.09
CA PHE A 183 -5.85 -31.99 -2.66
C PHE A 183 -6.10 -32.83 -3.92
N ASN A 184 -5.07 -33.15 -4.70
CA ASN A 184 -5.17 -34.11 -5.79
C ASN A 184 -5.54 -35.50 -5.26
N GLN A 185 -4.90 -35.96 -4.17
CA GLN A 185 -5.23 -37.24 -3.54
C GLN A 185 -6.66 -37.27 -3.00
N MET A 186 -7.11 -36.18 -2.36
CA MET A 186 -8.50 -36.02 -1.93
C MET A 186 -9.48 -36.06 -3.10
N SER A 187 -9.15 -35.39 -4.20
CA SER A 187 -9.99 -35.36 -5.41
C SER A 187 -10.21 -36.76 -5.97
N THR A 188 -9.15 -37.56 -6.05
CA THR A 188 -9.24 -38.97 -6.45
C THR A 188 -9.99 -39.82 -5.42
N GLY A 189 -9.71 -39.67 -4.12
CA GLY A 189 -10.29 -40.51 -3.07
C GLY A 189 -11.77 -40.26 -2.78
N LEU A 190 -12.25 -39.04 -3.01
CA LEU A 190 -13.64 -38.63 -2.79
C LEU A 190 -14.45 -38.49 -4.08
N ASN A 191 -13.80 -38.63 -5.24
CA ASN A 191 -14.38 -38.33 -6.56
C ASN A 191 -15.03 -36.94 -6.61
N MET A 192 -14.33 -35.93 -6.08
CA MET A 192 -14.78 -34.54 -6.02
C MET A 192 -13.81 -33.62 -6.77
N PRO A 193 -14.29 -32.55 -7.43
CA PRO A 193 -13.43 -31.55 -8.04
C PRO A 193 -12.44 -30.92 -7.04
N ILE A 194 -11.19 -30.72 -7.45
CA ILE A 194 -10.16 -30.17 -6.55
C ILE A 194 -10.50 -28.77 -6.01
N HIS A 195 -11.21 -27.95 -6.79
CA HIS A 195 -11.60 -26.60 -6.40
C HIS A 195 -12.56 -26.56 -5.20
N ASP A 196 -13.30 -27.65 -4.96
CA ASP A 196 -14.21 -27.77 -3.81
C ASP A 196 -13.44 -27.84 -2.48
N PHE A 197 -12.21 -28.35 -2.47
CA PHE A 197 -11.37 -28.39 -1.27
C PHE A 197 -10.75 -27.02 -0.96
N TYR A 198 -10.33 -26.29 -1.99
CA TYR A 198 -9.92 -24.88 -1.83
C TYR A 198 -11.08 -24.00 -1.36
N ALA A 199 -12.31 -24.33 -1.76
CA ALA A 199 -13.54 -23.64 -1.38
C ALA A 199 -14.32 -24.34 -0.26
N PHE A 200 -13.69 -25.19 0.57
CA PHE A 200 -14.36 -26.07 1.54
C PHE A 200 -15.43 -25.37 2.40
N ALA A 201 -15.18 -24.12 2.80
CA ALA A 201 -16.12 -23.34 3.62
C ALA A 201 -17.50 -23.14 2.97
N LYS A 202 -17.57 -23.17 1.62
CA LYS A 202 -18.79 -22.98 0.82
C LYS A 202 -19.58 -24.28 0.59
N LEU A 203 -19.02 -25.43 0.93
CA LEU A 203 -19.71 -26.72 0.83
C LEU A 203 -20.84 -26.82 1.85
N ASP A 204 -21.85 -27.63 1.55
CA ASP A 204 -22.90 -27.99 2.51
C ASP A 204 -22.35 -28.88 3.64
N ASP A 205 -23.04 -28.92 4.77
CA ASP A 205 -22.55 -29.62 5.96
C ASP A 205 -22.46 -31.14 5.78
N GLN A 206 -23.29 -31.74 4.91
CA GLN A 206 -23.23 -33.18 4.63
C GLN A 206 -21.96 -33.52 3.85
N THR A 207 -21.66 -32.74 2.81
CA THR A 207 -20.42 -32.87 2.04
C THR A 207 -19.20 -32.62 2.93
N LYS A 208 -19.23 -31.62 3.81
CA LYS A 208 -18.15 -31.35 4.77
C LYS A 208 -17.89 -32.54 5.70
N GLN A 209 -18.94 -33.18 6.23
CA GLN A 209 -18.79 -34.35 7.10
C GLN A 209 -18.20 -35.55 6.35
N ASN A 210 -18.60 -35.78 5.10
CA ASN A 210 -18.03 -36.85 4.27
C ASN A 210 -16.52 -36.67 4.06
N VAL A 211 -16.11 -35.45 3.74
CA VAL A 211 -14.68 -35.09 3.59
C VAL A 211 -13.92 -35.31 4.90
N LEU A 212 -14.47 -34.87 6.04
CA LEU A 212 -13.83 -35.03 7.35
C LEU A 212 -13.70 -36.49 7.77
N ASN A 213 -14.72 -37.31 7.50
CA ASN A 213 -14.67 -38.76 7.78
C ASN A 213 -13.58 -39.46 6.96
N TRP A 214 -13.46 -39.10 5.69
CA TRP A 214 -12.41 -39.62 4.81
C TRP A 214 -11.01 -39.22 5.33
N LEU A 215 -10.81 -37.95 5.70
CA LEU A 215 -9.56 -37.46 6.29
C LEU A 215 -9.23 -38.16 7.61
N GLY A 216 -10.23 -38.38 8.47
CA GLY A 216 -10.06 -39.12 9.72
C GLY A 216 -9.58 -40.57 9.52
N GLY A 217 -9.93 -41.17 8.38
CA GLY A 217 -9.43 -42.50 7.98
C GLY A 217 -7.95 -42.53 7.59
N GLN A 218 -7.38 -41.38 7.18
CA GLN A 218 -5.97 -41.26 6.74
C GLN A 218 -5.00 -40.93 7.89
N VAL A 219 -5.51 -40.67 9.11
CA VAL A 219 -4.72 -40.20 10.27
C VAL A 219 -4.33 -41.36 11.22
N LYS A 220 -4.41 -42.61 10.77
CA LYS A 220 -3.96 -43.79 11.53
C LYS A 220 -2.47 -44.08 11.34
#